data_AF-A0A291PGA4-F1
#
_entry.id   AF-A0A291PGA4-F1
#
_cell.length_a   1.000
_cell.length_b   1.000
_cell.length_c   1.000
_cell.angle_alpha   90.00
_cell.angle_beta   90.00
_cell.angle_gamma   90.00
#
_symmetry.space_group_name_H-M   'P 1'
#
loop_
_entity.id
_entity.type
_entity.pdbx_description
1 polymer ?
#
loop_
_entity_poly.entity_id
_entity_poly.type
_entity_poly.pdbx_seq_one_letter_code
_entity_poly.pdbx_strand_id
1 'polypeptide(L)'
;MGEAKFTPGPWVAVYRGDHGGGEEGDVHQKEKWDADPFDSGFMRGEFKWPDACLIAAAPELYEALKSCLNFMENTESELGFSLESADQARAALAKARGEA
;
A
#
# COMPACT_ATOMS: atom_id res chain seq x y z
N MET A 1 -21.95 -0.63 2.23
CA MET A 1 -20.48 -0.81 2.20
C MET A 1 -19.89 0.57 2.09
N GLY A 2 -19.24 1.06 3.15
CA GLY A 2 -18.62 2.40 3.13
C GLY A 2 -17.43 2.42 2.19
N GLU A 3 -17.12 3.59 1.61
CA GLU A 3 -15.91 3.79 0.81
C GLU A 3 -14.70 3.23 1.55
N ALA A 4 -13.94 2.39 0.85
CA ALA A 4 -12.74 1.81 1.42
C ALA A 4 -11.74 2.94 1.70
N LYS A 5 -11.26 3.04 2.94
CA LYS A 5 -10.34 4.08 3.42
C LYS A 5 -8.89 3.90 2.90
N PHE A 6 -8.68 3.00 1.95
CA PHE A 6 -7.37 2.74 1.37
C PHE A 6 -6.92 3.95 0.56
N THR A 7 -5.61 4.20 0.47
CA THR A 7 -5.03 5.22 -0.39
C THR A 7 -5.24 4.82 -1.86
N PRO A 8 -6.23 5.39 -2.58
CA PRO A 8 -6.52 4.95 -3.95
C PRO A 8 -5.35 5.35 -4.85
N GLY A 9 -4.68 4.35 -5.41
CA GLY A 9 -3.59 4.54 -6.37
C GLY A 9 -4.09 5.01 -7.74
N PRO A 10 -3.19 5.14 -8.73
CA PRO A 10 -1.75 4.86 -8.64
C PRO A 10 -0.95 5.97 -7.95
N TRP A 11 0.01 5.57 -7.12
CA TRP A 11 0.96 6.45 -6.44
C TRP A 11 2.36 6.29 -7.03
N VAL A 12 3.17 7.34 -7.01
CA VAL A 12 4.56 7.32 -7.47
C VAL A 12 5.47 7.90 -6.39
N ALA A 13 6.59 7.21 -6.11
CA ALA A 13 7.65 7.72 -5.26
C ALA A 13 8.57 8.65 -6.07
N VAL A 14 8.86 9.82 -5.53
CA VAL A 14 9.68 10.86 -6.19
C VAL A 14 10.81 11.27 -5.26
N TYR A 15 12.03 11.35 -5.79
CA TYR A 15 13.21 11.71 -5.02
C TYR A 15 13.29 13.23 -4.84
N ARG A 16 13.48 13.70 -3.61
CA ARG A 16 13.48 15.15 -3.28
C ARG A 16 14.88 15.79 -3.29
N GLY A 17 15.94 14.99 -3.28
CA GLY A 17 17.32 15.47 -3.14
C GLY A 17 17.93 15.16 -1.78
N ASP A 18 19.26 15.25 -1.70
CA ASP A 18 20.03 15.10 -0.46
C ASP A 18 20.29 16.48 0.16
N HIS A 19 19.42 16.92 1.06
CA HIS A 19 19.61 18.16 1.84
C HIS A 19 20.36 17.88 3.16
N GLY A 20 21.54 17.27 3.08
CA GLY A 20 22.49 17.23 4.20
C GLY A 20 22.60 15.91 4.95
N GLY A 21 22.52 14.77 4.25
CA GLY A 21 22.94 13.46 4.76
C GLY A 21 21.87 12.38 4.73
N GLY A 22 20.83 12.50 3.90
CA GLY A 22 19.74 11.54 3.84
C GLY A 22 19.03 11.49 2.49
N GLU A 23 18.67 10.29 2.05
CA GLU A 23 17.80 10.08 0.89
C GLU A 23 16.34 10.35 1.28
N GLU A 24 15.89 11.58 1.06
CA GLU A 24 14.49 11.97 1.25
C GLU A 24 13.65 11.68 0.00
N GLY A 25 12.45 11.16 0.23
CA GLY A 25 11.46 10.88 -0.82
C GLY A 25 10.11 11.50 -0.51
N ASP A 26 9.31 11.70 -1.54
CA ASP A 26 7.90 12.08 -1.44
C ASP A 26 7.03 11.06 -2.21
N VAL A 27 5.72 11.05 -1.95
CA VAL A 27 4.76 10.20 -2.68
C VAL A 27 3.65 11.07 -3.28
N HIS A 28 3.40 10.89 -4.57
CA HIS A 28 2.42 11.67 -5.34
C HIS A 28 1.37 10.77 -5.97
N GLN A 29 0.13 11.27 -6.06
CA GLN A 29 -0.89 10.64 -6.90
C GLN A 29 -0.52 10.89 -8.36
N LYS A 30 -0.35 9.82 -9.14
CA LYS A 30 0.22 9.89 -10.50
C LYS A 30 -0.52 10.87 -11.40
N GLU A 31 -1.85 10.82 -11.39
CA GLU A 31 -2.70 11.68 -12.24
C GLU A 31 -2.50 13.18 -11.97
N LYS A 32 -2.28 13.56 -10.71
CA LYS A 32 -2.06 14.96 -10.33
C LYS A 32 -0.64 15.41 -10.65
N TRP A 33 0.33 14.52 -10.48
CA TRP A 33 1.73 14.79 -10.81
C TRP A 33 1.94 15.05 -12.31
N ASP A 34 1.26 14.28 -13.17
CA ASP A 34 1.33 14.46 -14.63
C ASP A 34 0.63 15.76 -15.09
N ALA A 35 -0.29 16.31 -14.29
CA ALA A 35 -1.06 17.51 -14.60
C ALA A 35 -0.43 18.81 -14.09
N ASP A 36 -0.01 18.86 -12.82
CA ASP A 36 0.74 19.97 -12.22
C ASP A 36 1.55 19.48 -11.00
N PRO A 37 2.90 19.47 -11.05
CA PRO A 37 3.72 18.99 -9.95
C PRO A 37 3.57 19.83 -8.66
N PHE A 38 3.08 21.08 -8.75
CA PHE A 38 2.93 21.99 -7.61
C PHE A 38 1.53 21.95 -6.95
N ASP A 39 0.51 21.40 -7.62
CA ASP A 39 -0.86 21.19 -7.09
C ASP A 39 -1.15 19.70 -6.82
N SER A 40 -0.09 18.93 -6.57
CA SER A 40 -0.21 17.52 -6.29
C SER A 40 -0.69 17.33 -4.84
N GLY A 41 -1.77 16.57 -4.63
CA GLY A 41 -2.19 16.14 -3.30
C GLY A 41 -1.13 15.23 -2.68
N PHE A 42 -0.09 15.82 -2.10
CA PHE A 42 1.03 15.11 -1.47
C PHE A 42 0.71 14.84 0.00
N MET A 43 1.20 13.71 0.51
CA MET A 43 1.35 13.52 1.94
C MET A 43 2.69 14.11 2.36
N ARG A 44 2.68 15.10 3.27
CA ARG A 44 3.90 15.74 3.77
C ARG A 44 4.36 15.07 5.06
N GLY A 45 5.60 14.63 5.10
CA GLY A 45 6.26 14.04 6.26
C GLY A 45 7.74 13.80 5.96
N GLU A 46 8.53 13.53 7.00
CA GLU A 46 9.88 12.99 6.82
C GLU A 46 9.75 11.55 6.33
N PHE A 47 9.72 11.36 5.00
CA PHE A 47 9.73 10.03 4.39
C PHE A 47 11.14 9.72 3.89
N LYS A 48 11.65 8.56 4.28
CA LYS A 48 12.85 8.01 3.66
C LYS A 48 12.45 7.35 2.34
N TRP A 49 13.39 7.31 1.40
CA TRP A 49 13.15 6.69 0.09
C TRP A 49 12.52 5.27 0.15
N PRO A 50 12.93 4.37 1.06
CA PRO A 50 12.27 3.07 1.21
C PRO A 50 10.79 3.16 1.64
N ASP A 51 10.44 4.10 2.51
CA ASP A 51 9.07 4.29 2.99
C ASP A 51 8.18 4.84 1.88
N ALA A 52 8.71 5.79 1.09
CA ALA A 52 8.02 6.33 -0.08
C ALA A 52 7.72 5.24 -1.13
N CYS A 53 8.71 4.38 -1.40
CA CYS A 53 8.52 3.21 -2.28
C CYS A 53 7.45 2.25 -1.75
N LEU A 54 7.43 1.99 -0.44
CA LEU A 54 6.46 1.09 0.19
C LEU A 54 5.03 1.63 0.09
N ILE A 55 4.83 2.91 0.38
CA ILE A 55 3.52 3.57 0.26
C ILE A 55 3.06 3.58 -1.19
N ALA A 56 3.97 3.86 -2.13
CA ALA A 56 3.65 3.88 -3.56
C ALA A 56 3.14 2.51 -4.05
N ALA A 57 3.74 1.42 -3.58
CA ALA A 57 3.36 0.04 -3.93
C ALA A 57 2.17 -0.51 -3.11
N ALA A 58 1.63 0.23 -2.15
CA ALA A 58 0.61 -0.27 -1.23
C ALA A 58 -0.67 -0.81 -1.93
N PRO A 59 -1.21 -0.16 -2.99
CA PRO A 59 -2.36 -0.69 -3.71
C PRO A 59 -2.10 -2.05 -4.37
N GLU A 60 -0.96 -2.20 -5.05
CA GLU A 60 -0.57 -3.43 -5.72
C GLU A 60 -0.26 -4.55 -4.72
N LEU A 61 0.39 -4.22 -3.60
CA LEU A 61 0.64 -5.15 -2.50
C LEU A 61 -0.66 -5.64 -1.87
N TYR A 62 -1.67 -4.77 -1.74
CA TYR A 62 -2.99 -5.14 -1.22
C TYR A 62 -3.69 -6.17 -2.12
N GLU A 63 -3.73 -5.94 -3.44
CA GLU A 63 -4.33 -6.88 -4.39
C GLU A 63 -3.54 -8.19 -4.48
N ALA A 64 -2.21 -8.13 -4.43
CA ALA A 64 -1.37 -9.33 -4.37
C ALA A 64 -1.66 -10.16 -3.12
N LEU A 65 -1.75 -9.52 -1.94
CA LEU A 65 -2.06 -10.21 -0.68
C LEU A 65 -3.46 -10.84 -0.71
N LYS A 66 -4.45 -10.16 -1.29
CA LYS A 66 -5.80 -10.68 -1.50
C LYS A 66 -5.80 -11.90 -2.43
N SER A 67 -4.99 -11.90 -3.48
CA SER A 67 -4.81 -13.06 -4.37
C SER A 67 -4.14 -14.23 -3.63
N CYS A 68 -3.11 -13.97 -2.83
CA CYS A 68 -2.49 -14.98 -1.98
C CYS A 68 -3.48 -15.58 -0.97
N LEU A 69 -4.32 -14.75 -0.34
CA LEU A 69 -5.35 -15.23 0.59
C LEU A 69 -6.34 -16.17 -0.11
N ASN A 70 -6.77 -15.85 -1.34
CA ASN A 70 -7.66 -16.73 -2.10
C ASN A 70 -7.04 -18.13 -2.32
N PHE A 71 -5.74 -18.19 -2.65
CA PHE A 71 -5.03 -19.47 -2.78
C PHE A 71 -4.98 -20.25 -1.45
N MET A 72 -4.73 -19.55 -0.34
CA MET A 72 -4.75 -20.15 1.00
C MET A 72 -6.14 -20.66 1.37
N GLU A 73 -7.21 -19.91 1.10
CA GLU A 73 -8.60 -20.32 1.38
C GLU A 73 -8.99 -21.58 0.60
N ASN A 74 -8.56 -21.70 -0.67
CA ASN A 74 -8.73 -22.93 -1.44
C ASN A 74 -8.01 -24.11 -0.78
N THR A 75 -6.79 -23.88 -0.29
CA THR A 75 -6.00 -24.90 0.40
C THR A 75 -6.64 -25.31 1.74
N GLU A 76 -7.12 -24.35 2.54
CA GLU A 76 -7.86 -24.60 3.79
C GLU A 76 -9.12 -25.45 3.54
N SER A 77 -9.85 -25.16 2.45
CA SER A 77 -11.04 -25.91 2.04
C SER A 77 -10.71 -27.38 1.70
N GLU A 78 -9.62 -27.61 0.97
CA GLU A 78 -9.17 -28.96 0.60
C GLU A 78 -8.66 -29.76 1.81
N LEU A 79 -7.98 -29.10 2.73
CA LEU A 79 -7.39 -29.73 3.92
C LEU A 79 -8.40 -29.89 5.09
N GLY A 80 -9.47 -29.11 5.10
CA GLY A 80 -10.49 -29.11 6.16
C GLY A 80 -10.06 -28.44 7.46
N PHE A 81 -8.99 -27.63 7.46
CA PHE A 81 -8.54 -26.85 8.62
C PHE A 81 -7.95 -25.51 8.19
N SER A 82 -7.86 -24.57 9.14
CA SER A 82 -7.36 -23.21 8.88
C SER A 82 -5.84 -23.11 9.01
N LEU A 83 -5.21 -22.36 8.11
CA LEU A 83 -3.79 -22.04 8.09
C LEU A 83 -3.55 -20.73 8.84
N GLU A 84 -2.59 -20.72 9.76
CA GLU A 84 -2.21 -19.51 10.50
C GLU A 84 -1.82 -18.34 9.56
N SER A 85 -1.17 -18.64 8.43
CA SER A 85 -0.83 -17.64 7.42
C SER A 85 -2.06 -16.99 6.78
N ALA A 86 -3.15 -17.73 6.62
CA ALA A 86 -4.42 -17.21 6.10
C ALA A 86 -5.07 -16.27 7.12
N ASP A 87 -5.02 -16.62 8.41
CA ASP A 87 -5.51 -15.74 9.49
C ASP A 87 -4.71 -14.43 9.56
N GLN A 88 -3.39 -14.51 9.45
CA GLN A 88 -2.54 -13.32 9.41
C GLN A 88 -2.84 -12.44 8.19
N ALA A 89 -3.05 -13.04 7.02
CA ALA A 89 -3.43 -12.32 5.80
C ALA A 89 -4.82 -11.67 5.94
N ARG A 90 -5.81 -12.37 6.50
CA ARG A 90 -7.15 -11.84 6.82
C ARG A 90 -7.05 -10.63 7.74
N ALA A 91 -6.27 -10.73 8.82
CA ALA A 91 -6.07 -9.65 9.79
C ALA A 91 -5.38 -8.43 9.15
N ALA A 92 -4.34 -8.64 8.34
CA ALA A 92 -3.64 -7.57 7.65
C ALA A 92 -4.56 -6.83 6.66
N LEU A 93 -5.37 -7.57 5.88
CA LEU A 93 -6.34 -6.98 4.95
C LEU A 93 -7.46 -6.23 5.68
N ALA A 94 -7.95 -6.76 6.81
CA ALA A 94 -8.95 -6.06 7.64
C ALA A 94 -8.38 -4.75 8.20
N LYS A 95 -7.14 -4.76 8.70
CA LYS A 95 -6.43 -3.55 9.14
C LYS A 95 -6.26 -2.54 8.01
N ALA A 96 -5.89 -2.99 6.81
CA ALA A 96 -5.74 -2.13 5.63
C ALA A 96 -7.07 -1.48 5.19
N ARG A 97 -8.21 -2.16 5.37
CA ARG A 97 -9.55 -1.58 5.12
C ARG A 97 -10.06 -0.69 6.27
N GLY A 98 -9.38 -0.69 7.42
CA GLY A 98 -9.83 0.00 8.63
C GLY A 98 -11.03 -0.68 9.30
N GLU A 99 -11.12 -2.01 9.17
CA GLU A 99 -12.15 -2.87 9.76
C GLU A 99 -11.70 -3.55 11.06
N ALA A 100 -10.43 -3.40 11.44
CA ALA A 100 -9.79 -4.00 12.61
C ALA A 100 -9.18 -2.93 13.53
#